data_AF-A0A0F7S4K0-F1
#
_entry.id   AF-A0A0F7S4K0-F1
#
_cell.length_a   1.000
_cell.length_b   1.000
_cell.length_c   1.000
_cell.angle_alpha   90.00
_cell.angle_beta   90.00
_cell.angle_gamma   90.00
#
_symmetry.space_group_name_H-M   'P 1'
#
loop_
_entity.id
_entity.type
_entity.pdbx_description
1 polymer ?
#
loop_
_entity_poly.entity_id
_entity_poly.type
_entity_poly.pdbx_seq_one_letter_code
_entity_poly.pdbx_strand_id
1 'polypeptide(L)'
;PKGSFTPYAEIEGAPSPLWPLQEGSIVQATNDEATSSLQVLHTPGHTVDHICLLLTEEKTLLTGDHVLGQGTTVFEDLTAYMSSLRKCSRALEEVGPSLLETSTSENILYPAHGPVVEQGRKMLKQYLDHRLEREAQVVELLKTSPDAEQRQTSSSVTVAGKEYRLGSPWKIRQMVLKLYSNYPENLFPAAARGLYLHLRTLSSPDAEQAKASRVRCLQKTSFARRASAEAAQDIGNCPAMPRSDTEWVEAMELDWALIDQQSSGPNHQH
;
A
#
# COMPACT_ATOMS: atom_id res chain seq x y z
N PRO A 1 -19.23 -8.80 -1.15
CA PRO A 1 -18.96 -7.47 -1.78
C PRO A 1 -17.46 -7.33 -2.09
N LYS A 2 -17.01 -6.40 -2.94
CA LYS A 2 -15.58 -6.02 -2.93
C LYS A 2 -15.24 -5.61 -1.48
N GLY A 3 -14.34 -6.32 -0.81
CA GLY A 3 -13.98 -6.09 0.61
C GLY A 3 -14.62 -7.01 1.65
N SER A 4 -15.19 -8.17 1.28
CA SER A 4 -15.53 -9.21 2.26
C SER A 4 -14.50 -10.33 2.21
N PHE A 5 -13.74 -10.54 3.29
CA PHE A 5 -12.95 -11.75 3.50
C PHE A 5 -13.84 -12.83 4.12
N THR A 6 -13.85 -14.03 3.54
CA THR A 6 -14.51 -15.18 4.16
C THR A 6 -13.39 -16.11 4.64
N PRO A 7 -13.19 -16.28 5.96
CA PRO A 7 -12.35 -17.36 6.47
C PRO A 7 -12.86 -18.68 5.89
N TYR A 8 -11.98 -19.64 5.62
CA TYR A 8 -12.28 -20.93 4.99
C TYR A 8 -13.70 -21.41 5.31
N ALA A 9 -14.60 -21.50 4.33
CA ALA A 9 -15.97 -21.94 4.57
C ALA A 9 -16.00 -23.41 5.05
N GLU A 10 -15.02 -24.20 4.63
CA GLU A 10 -14.80 -25.58 5.03
C GLU A 10 -13.30 -25.85 5.25
N ILE A 11 -12.95 -26.50 6.35
CA ILE A 11 -11.64 -27.12 6.56
C ILE A 11 -11.90 -28.63 6.55
N GLU A 12 -11.36 -29.35 5.56
CA GLU A 12 -11.51 -30.82 5.45
C GLU A 12 -12.99 -31.30 5.47
N GLY A 13 -13.92 -30.50 4.93
CA GLY A 13 -15.35 -30.82 4.87
C GLY A 13 -16.12 -30.57 6.17
N ALA A 14 -15.49 -29.96 7.18
CA ALA A 14 -16.17 -29.47 8.38
C ALA A 14 -16.42 -27.95 8.30
N PRO A 15 -17.55 -27.45 8.82
CA PRO A 15 -17.80 -26.02 8.90
C PRO A 15 -16.71 -25.36 9.76
N SER A 16 -16.21 -24.22 9.30
CA SER A 16 -15.18 -23.50 10.04
C SER A 16 -15.64 -23.11 11.44
N PRO A 17 -14.77 -23.23 12.45
CA PRO A 17 -15.07 -22.80 13.81
C PRO A 17 -15.08 -21.27 13.94
N LEU A 18 -14.69 -20.54 12.89
CA LEU A 18 -14.59 -19.08 12.89
C LEU A 18 -15.88 -18.46 12.34
N TRP A 19 -16.38 -17.45 13.06
CA TRP A 19 -17.46 -16.61 12.56
C TRP A 19 -16.90 -15.52 11.63
N PRO A 20 -17.35 -15.43 10.37
CA PRO A 20 -16.87 -14.43 9.43
C PRO A 20 -17.39 -13.03 9.78
N LEU A 21 -16.50 -12.14 10.20
CA LEU A 21 -16.81 -10.72 10.32
C LEU A 21 -16.68 -10.02 8.96
N GLN A 22 -17.63 -9.14 8.66
CA GLN A 22 -17.65 -8.34 7.43
C GLN A 22 -17.55 -6.86 7.77
N GLU A 23 -17.13 -6.04 6.80
CA GLU A 23 -17.24 -4.59 6.88
C GLU A 23 -18.61 -4.15 7.42
N GLY A 24 -18.62 -3.28 8.43
CA GLY A 24 -19.82 -2.76 9.08
C GLY A 24 -20.51 -3.72 10.05
N SER A 25 -20.01 -4.95 10.23
CA SER A 25 -20.54 -5.85 11.27
C SER A 25 -20.39 -5.23 12.64
N ILE A 26 -21.40 -5.36 13.49
CA ILE A 26 -21.35 -4.89 14.87
C ILE A 26 -21.17 -6.10 15.79
N VAL A 27 -20.09 -6.12 16.56
CA VAL A 27 -19.88 -7.06 17.65
C VAL A 27 -20.26 -6.35 18.94
N GLN A 28 -21.27 -6.88 19.64
CA GLN A 28 -21.70 -6.34 20.92
C GLN A 28 -21.08 -7.12 22.07
N ALA A 29 -20.57 -6.40 23.05
CA ALA A 29 -20.13 -6.94 24.33
C ALA A 29 -20.96 -6.29 25.43
N THR A 30 -21.75 -7.10 26.14
CA THR A 30 -22.62 -6.65 27.23
C THR A 30 -22.17 -7.28 28.54
N ASN A 31 -22.03 -6.46 29.57
CA ASN A 31 -21.92 -6.91 30.96
C ASN A 31 -23.12 -6.37 31.76
N ASP A 32 -23.13 -6.59 33.07
CA ASP A 32 -24.25 -6.17 33.93
C ASP A 32 -24.45 -4.64 34.00
N GLU A 33 -23.45 -3.85 33.60
CA GLU A 33 -23.43 -2.40 33.74
C GLU A 33 -23.61 -1.64 32.42
N ALA A 34 -23.12 -2.19 31.31
CA ALA A 34 -23.08 -1.50 30.03
C ALA A 34 -23.04 -2.47 28.84
N THR A 35 -23.36 -1.92 27.66
CA THR A 35 -23.13 -2.55 26.37
C THR A 35 -22.15 -1.70 25.57
N SER A 36 -21.15 -2.35 24.98
CA SER A 36 -20.18 -1.75 24.06
C SER A 36 -20.38 -2.33 22.67
N SER A 37 -20.30 -1.48 21.65
CA SER A 37 -20.51 -1.84 20.25
C SER A 37 -19.22 -1.61 19.47
N LEU A 38 -18.67 -2.69 18.93
CA LEU A 38 -17.47 -2.69 18.09
C LEU A 38 -17.89 -2.84 16.63
N GLN A 39 -17.79 -1.74 15.88
CA GLN A 39 -18.02 -1.76 14.43
C GLN A 39 -16.75 -2.22 13.72
N VAL A 40 -16.90 -3.25 12.88
CA VAL A 40 -15.82 -3.82 12.08
C VAL A 40 -15.54 -2.93 10.87
N LEU A 41 -14.28 -2.49 10.73
CA LEU A 41 -13.74 -1.88 9.53
C LEU A 41 -12.78 -2.88 8.89
N HIS A 42 -13.06 -3.37 7.68
CA HIS A 42 -12.13 -4.23 6.95
C HIS A 42 -10.97 -3.37 6.44
N THR A 43 -9.76 -3.60 6.95
CA THR A 43 -8.59 -2.74 6.74
C THR A 43 -7.42 -3.52 6.14
N PRO A 44 -7.60 -4.13 4.96
CA PRO A 44 -6.55 -4.93 4.34
C PRO A 44 -5.31 -4.10 4.01
N GLY A 45 -4.18 -4.79 3.90
CA GLY A 45 -2.91 -4.20 3.50
C GLY A 45 -1.75 -4.71 4.36
N HIS A 46 -1.93 -4.74 5.69
CA HIS A 46 -1.01 -5.47 6.58
C HIS A 46 -1.07 -6.97 6.25
N THR A 47 -2.29 -7.51 6.33
CA THR A 47 -2.70 -8.79 5.75
C THR A 47 -3.98 -8.58 4.95
N VAL A 48 -4.37 -9.57 4.14
CA VAL A 48 -5.60 -9.51 3.31
C VAL A 48 -6.89 -9.51 4.13
N ASP A 49 -6.85 -10.03 5.36
CA ASP A 49 -7.98 -10.25 6.27
C ASP A 49 -7.98 -9.29 7.47
N HIS A 50 -7.04 -8.35 7.52
CA HIS A 50 -6.92 -7.41 8.65
C HIS A 50 -8.21 -6.60 8.85
N ILE A 51 -8.60 -6.40 10.12
CA ILE A 51 -9.72 -5.56 10.52
C ILE A 51 -9.28 -4.58 11.61
N CYS A 52 -9.86 -3.38 11.62
CA CYS A 52 -9.88 -2.48 12.78
C CYS A 52 -11.27 -2.51 13.40
N LEU A 53 -11.37 -2.20 14.70
CA LEU A 53 -12.65 -2.16 15.41
C LEU A 53 -12.88 -0.75 15.98
N LEU A 54 -13.94 -0.10 15.53
CA LEU A 54 -14.37 1.20 16.05
C LEU A 54 -15.28 0.95 17.26
N LEU A 55 -14.83 1.36 18.44
CA LEU A 55 -15.64 1.38 19.65
C LEU A 55 -16.50 2.64 19.63
N THR A 56 -17.78 2.47 19.33
CA THR A 56 -18.66 3.60 18.96
C THR A 56 -18.97 4.53 20.14
N GLU A 57 -19.09 3.97 21.35
CA GLU A 57 -19.43 4.69 22.57
C GLU A 57 -18.31 5.63 23.00
N GLU A 58 -17.05 5.20 22.89
CA GLU A 58 -15.89 6.05 23.19
C GLU A 58 -15.38 6.84 21.98
N LYS A 59 -15.78 6.45 20.76
CA LYS A 59 -15.24 6.95 19.49
C LYS A 59 -13.73 6.72 19.39
N THR A 60 -13.30 5.52 19.77
CA THR A 60 -11.90 5.08 19.76
C THR A 60 -11.72 3.91 18.79
N LEU A 61 -10.49 3.72 18.30
CA LEU A 61 -10.21 2.71 17.27
C LEU A 61 -9.17 1.71 17.76
N LEU A 62 -9.55 0.43 17.80
CA LEU A 62 -8.60 -0.67 17.99
C LEU A 62 -7.97 -0.96 16.62
N THR A 63 -6.67 -0.72 16.50
CA THR A 63 -5.99 -0.71 15.20
C THR A 63 -5.24 -2.00 14.88
N GLY A 64 -5.10 -2.92 15.84
CA GLY A 64 -4.28 -4.12 15.63
C GLY A 64 -2.87 -3.75 15.16
N ASP A 65 -2.43 -4.37 14.06
CA ASP A 65 -1.16 -4.06 13.39
C ASP A 65 -1.30 -3.05 12.23
N HIS A 66 -2.49 -2.46 12.04
CA HIS A 66 -2.69 -1.43 11.03
C HIS A 66 -1.91 -0.15 11.34
N VAL A 67 -1.96 0.31 12.58
CA VAL A 67 -1.21 1.47 13.10
C VAL A 67 -0.67 1.08 14.47
N LEU A 68 0.61 1.31 14.69
CA LEU A 68 1.31 0.96 15.92
C LEU A 68 1.51 2.20 16.80
N GLY A 69 1.62 1.98 18.11
CA GLY A 69 1.90 3.03 19.08
C GLY A 69 3.31 3.62 18.96
N GLN A 70 4.24 2.84 18.41
CA GLN A 70 5.61 3.26 18.16
C GLN A 70 6.13 2.60 16.87
N GLY A 71 6.90 3.36 16.09
CA GLY A 71 7.46 2.89 14.82
C GLY A 71 6.42 2.86 13.70
N THR A 72 6.61 1.96 12.74
CA THR A 72 5.73 1.78 11.58
C THR A 72 5.43 0.31 11.36
N THR A 73 4.24 0.00 10.83
CA THR A 73 3.87 -1.37 10.48
C THR A 73 4.49 -1.85 9.16
N VAL A 74 4.56 -3.17 9.00
CA VAL A 74 4.86 -3.88 7.75
C VAL A 74 3.53 -4.09 6.98
N PHE A 75 3.59 -4.23 5.66
CA PHE A 75 2.39 -4.47 4.85
C PHE A 75 2.71 -5.33 3.63
N GLU A 76 1.76 -6.16 3.23
CA GLU A 76 1.80 -7.00 2.02
C GLU A 76 1.32 -6.24 0.78
N ASP A 77 0.35 -5.34 0.94
CA ASP A 77 -0.21 -4.51 -0.12
C ASP A 77 -0.34 -3.05 0.33
N LEU A 78 0.55 -2.20 -0.20
CA LEU A 78 0.58 -0.78 0.14
C LEU A 78 -0.64 -0.01 -0.38
N THR A 79 -1.20 -0.40 -1.53
CA THR A 79 -2.38 0.27 -2.11
C THR A 79 -3.59 0.03 -1.22
N ALA A 80 -3.83 -1.23 -0.85
CA ALA A 80 -4.88 -1.60 0.10
C ALA A 80 -4.65 -0.92 1.45
N TYR A 81 -3.40 -0.93 1.93
CA TYR A 81 -3.04 -0.32 3.20
C TYR A 81 -3.34 1.19 3.24
N MET A 82 -2.98 1.95 2.20
CA MET A 82 -3.29 3.39 2.13
C MET A 82 -4.79 3.68 2.02
N SER A 83 -5.54 2.83 1.31
CA SER A 83 -7.02 2.93 1.27
C SER A 83 -7.63 2.70 2.65
N SER A 84 -7.13 1.69 3.37
CA SER A 84 -7.51 1.37 4.74
C SER A 84 -7.19 2.51 5.74
N LEU A 85 -6.04 3.17 5.60
CA LEU A 85 -5.71 4.37 6.39
C LEU A 85 -6.75 5.48 6.17
N ARG A 86 -7.10 5.76 4.90
CA ARG A 86 -8.14 6.76 4.57
C ARG A 86 -9.51 6.37 5.11
N LYS A 87 -9.87 5.09 5.05
CA LYS A 87 -11.12 4.57 5.61
C LYS A 87 -11.19 4.83 7.11
N CYS A 88 -10.15 4.46 7.86
CA CYS A 88 -10.06 4.73 9.29
C CYS A 88 -10.16 6.23 9.60
N SER A 89 -9.47 7.09 8.84
CA SER A 89 -9.57 8.54 9.00
C SER A 89 -10.99 9.05 8.80
N ARG A 90 -11.67 8.64 7.71
CA ARG A 90 -13.06 9.03 7.44
C ARG A 90 -14.01 8.55 8.55
N ALA A 91 -13.86 7.31 9.01
CA ALA A 91 -14.68 6.77 10.09
C ALA A 91 -14.55 7.59 11.39
N LEU A 92 -13.32 8.02 11.74
CA LEU A 92 -13.10 8.88 12.90
C LEU A 92 -13.61 10.31 12.71
N GLU A 93 -13.54 10.85 11.48
CA GLU A 93 -14.15 12.14 11.14
C GLU A 93 -15.68 12.11 11.30
N GLU A 94 -16.32 11.03 10.84
CA GLU A 94 -17.77 10.85 10.90
C GLU A 94 -18.30 10.77 12.34
N VAL A 95 -17.61 10.05 13.24
CA VAL A 95 -18.04 9.96 14.65
C VAL A 95 -17.63 11.19 15.47
N GLY A 96 -16.66 11.98 14.99
CA GLY A 96 -16.10 13.12 15.71
C GLY A 96 -15.11 12.72 16.81
N PRO A 97 -14.62 13.69 17.61
CA PRO A 97 -13.57 13.45 18.61
C PRO A 97 -14.02 12.47 19.71
N SER A 98 -13.05 11.85 20.39
CA SER A 98 -13.29 10.95 21.53
C SER A 98 -14.16 11.61 22.59
N LEU A 99 -15.01 10.80 23.24
CA LEU A 99 -15.77 11.24 24.42
C LEU A 99 -14.97 11.14 25.72
N LEU A 100 -13.78 10.53 25.68
CA LEU A 100 -12.91 10.45 26.84
C LEU A 100 -12.31 11.82 27.15
N GLU A 101 -12.25 12.17 28.43
CA GLU A 101 -11.59 13.39 28.90
C GLU A 101 -10.09 13.29 28.61
N THR A 102 -9.66 13.95 27.53
CA THR A 102 -8.25 14.13 27.21
C THR A 102 -7.96 15.60 27.00
N SER A 103 -6.67 15.97 27.06
CA SER A 103 -6.23 17.35 26.83
C SER A 103 -6.41 17.82 25.38
N THR A 104 -6.82 16.94 24.47
CA THR A 104 -6.94 17.18 23.03
C THR A 104 -8.30 16.75 22.50
N SER A 105 -8.92 17.51 21.59
CA SER A 105 -10.14 17.06 20.88
C SER A 105 -9.82 16.05 19.77
N GLU A 106 -9.23 14.92 20.13
CA GLU A 106 -8.76 13.85 19.23
C GLU A 106 -9.40 12.49 19.56
N ASN A 107 -9.30 11.55 18.63
CA ASN A 107 -9.67 10.15 18.84
C ASN A 107 -8.47 9.37 19.38
N ILE A 108 -8.72 8.38 20.24
CA ILE A 108 -7.67 7.50 20.76
C ILE A 108 -7.56 6.25 19.88
N LEU A 109 -6.33 5.82 19.58
CA LEU A 109 -6.06 4.51 18.96
C LEU A 109 -5.48 3.55 19.99
N TYR A 110 -5.98 2.32 19.98
CA TYR A 110 -5.49 1.19 20.76
C TYR A 110 -4.77 0.19 19.83
N PRO A 111 -3.44 0.30 19.69
CA PRO A 111 -2.66 -0.60 18.84
C PRO A 111 -2.40 -1.95 19.53
N ALA A 112 -2.08 -2.99 18.75
CA ALA A 112 -1.60 -4.27 19.29
C ALA A 112 -0.18 -4.16 19.89
N HIS A 113 0.62 -3.21 19.38
CA HIS A 113 1.99 -3.00 19.81
C HIS A 113 2.32 -1.52 20.05
N GLY A 114 3.10 -1.28 21.10
CA GLY A 114 3.48 0.06 21.54
C GLY A 114 2.43 0.73 22.43
N PRO A 115 2.65 1.99 22.82
CA PRO A 115 1.75 2.73 23.69
C PRO A 115 0.43 3.11 23.01
N VAL A 116 -0.56 3.47 23.82
CA VAL A 116 -1.80 4.10 23.36
C VAL A 116 -1.50 5.40 22.61
N VAL A 117 -2.24 5.67 21.54
CA VAL A 117 -2.08 6.89 20.72
C VAL A 117 -3.21 7.86 21.01
N GLU A 118 -2.93 8.94 21.74
CA GLU A 118 -3.93 9.95 22.12
C GLU A 118 -4.34 10.88 20.96
N GLN A 119 -3.44 11.10 20.00
CA GLN A 119 -3.68 11.94 18.81
C GLN A 119 -3.93 11.06 17.58
N GLY A 120 -5.00 10.28 17.60
CA GLY A 120 -5.24 9.20 16.65
C GLY A 120 -5.43 9.63 15.20
N ARG A 121 -6.21 10.69 14.94
CA ARG A 121 -6.41 11.16 13.56
C ARG A 121 -5.11 11.71 12.99
N LYS A 122 -4.35 12.42 13.82
CA LYS A 122 -3.01 12.90 13.47
C LYS A 122 -2.05 11.75 13.14
N MET A 123 -2.06 10.67 13.92
CA MET A 123 -1.21 9.50 13.67
C MET A 123 -1.56 8.82 12.34
N LEU A 124 -2.85 8.60 12.06
CA LEU A 124 -3.32 8.05 10.78
C LEU A 124 -2.85 8.92 9.60
N LYS A 125 -2.97 10.25 9.74
CA LYS A 125 -2.49 11.20 8.74
C LYS A 125 -0.97 11.12 8.56
N GLN A 126 -0.19 11.08 9.64
CA GLN A 126 1.27 10.95 9.57
C GLN A 126 1.70 9.66 8.86
N TYR A 127 1.02 8.55 9.14
CA TYR A 127 1.26 7.29 8.46
C TYR A 127 1.00 7.40 6.95
N LEU A 128 -0.14 7.98 6.55
CA LEU A 128 -0.48 8.17 5.15
C LEU A 128 0.50 9.12 4.45
N ASP A 129 0.78 10.28 5.04
CA ASP A 129 1.69 11.30 4.50
C ASP A 129 3.08 10.71 4.27
N HIS A 130 3.62 9.95 5.23
CA HIS A 130 4.93 9.30 5.08
C HIS A 130 4.99 8.36 3.87
N ARG A 131 3.92 7.61 3.56
CA ARG A 131 3.87 6.75 2.37
C ARG A 131 3.79 7.56 1.07
N LEU A 132 2.99 8.62 1.07
CA LEU A 132 2.86 9.51 -0.09
C LEU A 132 4.16 10.27 -0.38
N GLU A 133 4.86 10.71 0.65
CA GLU A 133 6.18 11.35 0.55
C GLU A 133 7.20 10.38 -0.07
N ARG A 134 7.23 9.12 0.39
CA ARG A 134 8.12 8.10 -0.19
C ARG A 134 7.77 7.81 -1.64
N GLU A 135 6.49 7.73 -2.00
CA GLU A 135 6.05 7.58 -3.39
C GLU A 135 6.56 8.76 -4.24
N ALA A 136 6.43 10.00 -3.74
CA ALA A 136 6.92 11.19 -4.44
C ALA A 136 8.44 11.16 -4.64
N GLN A 137 9.21 10.75 -3.63
CA GLN A 137 10.67 10.59 -3.73
C GLN A 137 11.07 9.55 -4.79
N VAL A 138 10.36 8.42 -4.86
CA VAL A 138 10.60 7.36 -5.87
C VAL A 138 10.35 7.90 -7.27
N VAL A 139 9.26 8.62 -7.48
CA VAL A 139 8.94 9.21 -8.79
C VAL A 139 9.98 10.26 -9.17
N GLU A 140 10.37 11.13 -8.24
CA GLU A 140 11.37 12.15 -8.52
C GLU A 140 12.73 11.54 -8.88
N LEU A 141 13.12 10.46 -8.20
CA LEU A 141 14.31 9.69 -8.54
C LEU A 141 14.21 9.11 -9.97
N LEU A 142 13.07 8.52 -10.33
CA LEU A 142 12.85 7.91 -11.65
C LEU A 142 12.82 8.91 -12.81
N LYS A 143 12.69 10.22 -12.55
CA LYS A 143 12.87 11.27 -13.56
C LYS A 143 14.35 11.52 -13.90
N THR A 144 15.25 11.05 -13.03
CA THR A 144 16.70 11.18 -13.22
C THR A 144 17.30 9.91 -13.82
N SER A 145 18.59 9.92 -14.14
CA SER A 145 19.33 8.76 -14.63
C SER A 145 20.25 8.21 -13.52
N PRO A 146 20.37 6.88 -13.34
CA PRO A 146 21.31 6.32 -12.37
C PRO A 146 22.77 6.60 -12.78
N ASP A 147 23.04 6.64 -14.09
CA ASP A 147 24.34 6.98 -14.65
C ASP A 147 24.29 8.37 -15.30
N ALA A 148 25.08 9.31 -14.78
CA ALA A 148 25.14 10.69 -15.29
C ALA A 148 25.73 10.79 -16.72
N GLU A 149 26.46 9.76 -17.16
CA GLU A 149 27.18 9.73 -18.44
C GLU A 149 26.43 8.98 -19.55
N GLN A 150 25.34 8.25 -19.23
CA GLN A 150 24.54 7.58 -20.25
C GLN A 150 23.59 8.55 -20.94
N ARG A 151 23.74 8.68 -22.27
CA ARG A 151 22.76 9.40 -23.11
C ARG A 151 21.42 8.69 -23.03
N GLN A 152 20.36 9.45 -22.75
CA GLN A 152 18.98 8.97 -22.81
C GLN A 152 18.69 8.40 -24.21
N THR A 153 18.60 7.08 -24.32
CA THR A 153 18.07 6.43 -25.51
C THR A 153 16.55 6.50 -25.43
N SER A 154 15.93 7.30 -26.29
CA SER A 154 14.48 7.39 -26.42
C SER A 154 13.89 6.01 -26.71
N SER A 155 13.35 5.37 -25.68
CA SER A 155 12.67 4.09 -25.76
C SER A 155 11.18 4.32 -25.49
N SER A 156 10.31 3.60 -26.19
CA SER A 156 8.86 3.64 -25.97
C SER A 156 8.30 2.25 -25.68
N VAL A 157 7.15 2.22 -25.03
CA VAL A 157 6.36 1.00 -24.78
C VAL A 157 4.90 1.26 -25.15
N THR A 158 4.26 0.28 -25.76
CA THR A 158 2.81 0.33 -26.02
C THR A 158 2.08 -0.44 -24.93
N VAL A 159 1.11 0.23 -24.30
CA VAL A 159 0.25 -0.32 -23.24
C VAL A 159 -1.19 -0.06 -23.61
N ALA A 160 -2.00 -1.12 -23.68
CA ALA A 160 -3.43 -1.02 -24.03
C ALA A 160 -3.68 -0.14 -25.29
N GLY A 161 -2.81 -0.26 -26.30
CA GLY A 161 -2.88 0.49 -27.55
C GLY A 161 -2.40 1.95 -27.48
N LYS A 162 -1.89 2.42 -26.34
CA LYS A 162 -1.31 3.76 -26.16
C LYS A 162 0.21 3.67 -26.06
N GLU A 163 0.92 4.58 -26.73
CA GLU A 163 2.38 4.65 -26.67
C GLU A 163 2.84 5.58 -25.53
N TYR A 164 3.82 5.10 -24.77
CA TYR A 164 4.43 5.81 -23.65
C TYR A 164 5.93 5.94 -23.88
N ARG A 165 6.49 7.11 -23.54
CA ARG A 165 7.94 7.31 -23.46
C ARG A 165 8.45 6.75 -22.15
N LEU A 166 9.56 5.99 -22.22
CA LEU A 166 10.25 5.47 -21.05
C LEU A 166 11.31 6.45 -20.54
N GLY A 167 11.35 6.64 -19.22
CA GLY A 167 12.49 7.23 -18.52
C GLY A 167 13.69 6.26 -18.45
N SER A 168 14.77 6.73 -17.83
CA SER A 168 15.93 5.86 -17.58
C SER A 168 15.56 4.73 -16.62
N PRO A 169 15.98 3.48 -16.88
CA PRO A 169 15.75 2.36 -15.97
C PRO A 169 16.55 2.54 -14.68
N TRP A 170 15.91 2.25 -13.55
CA TRP A 170 16.53 2.16 -12.23
C TRP A 170 16.28 0.78 -11.63
N LYS A 171 17.32 0.18 -11.06
CA LYS A 171 17.19 -1.01 -10.22
C LYS A 171 16.83 -0.63 -8.80
N ILE A 172 16.06 -1.48 -8.11
CA ILE A 172 15.75 -1.27 -6.68
C ILE A 172 17.03 -1.19 -5.84
N ARG A 173 18.05 -2.01 -6.14
CA ARG A 173 19.36 -1.89 -5.46
C ARG A 173 19.97 -0.49 -5.58
N GLN A 174 19.92 0.12 -6.76
CA GLN A 174 20.42 1.48 -6.99
C GLN A 174 19.57 2.51 -6.24
N MET A 175 18.26 2.35 -6.24
CA MET A 175 17.34 3.21 -5.49
C MET A 175 17.60 3.16 -3.98
N VAL A 176 17.85 1.97 -3.41
CA VAL A 176 18.21 1.80 -1.99
C VAL A 176 19.49 2.57 -1.69
N LEU A 177 20.56 2.33 -2.46
CA LEU A 177 21.84 3.02 -2.26
C LEU A 177 21.72 4.55 -2.35
N LYS A 178 20.80 5.05 -3.19
CA LYS A 178 20.59 6.49 -3.37
C LYS A 178 19.71 7.12 -2.29
N LEU A 179 18.55 6.51 -2.00
CA LEU A 179 17.54 7.08 -1.10
C LEU A 179 17.81 6.78 0.38
N TYR A 180 18.58 5.72 0.66
CA TYR A 180 18.88 5.25 2.01
C TYR A 180 20.39 5.29 2.31
N SER A 181 21.18 6.10 1.58
CA SER A 181 22.65 6.21 1.75
C SER A 181 23.08 6.54 3.18
N ASN A 182 22.22 7.20 3.96
CA ASN A 182 22.51 7.63 5.33
C ASN A 182 22.02 6.63 6.39
N TYR A 183 21.53 5.47 5.98
CA TYR A 183 21.04 4.40 6.87
C TYR A 183 22.06 3.25 6.91
N PRO A 184 22.14 2.50 8.02
CA PRO A 184 23.02 1.34 8.11
C PRO A 184 22.58 0.23 7.15
N GLU A 185 23.54 -0.48 6.56
CA GLU A 185 23.31 -1.46 5.48
C GLU A 185 22.39 -2.63 5.89
N ASN A 186 22.34 -2.96 7.18
CA ASN A 186 21.45 -4.00 7.69
C ASN A 186 19.95 -3.65 7.51
N LEU A 187 19.60 -2.38 7.26
CA LEU A 187 18.25 -1.95 6.93
C LEU A 187 17.92 -1.99 5.43
N PHE A 188 18.92 -2.20 4.56
CA PHE A 188 18.72 -2.19 3.11
C PHE A 188 17.74 -3.26 2.61
N PRO A 189 17.70 -4.49 3.17
CA PRO A 189 16.68 -5.47 2.78
C PRO A 189 15.26 -4.96 3.06
N ALA A 190 15.02 -4.35 4.22
CA ALA A 190 13.71 -3.78 4.55
C ALA A 190 13.35 -2.60 3.65
N ALA A 191 14.33 -1.72 3.36
CA ALA A 191 14.16 -0.61 2.43
C ALA A 191 13.84 -1.09 1.01
N ALA A 192 14.52 -2.13 0.51
CA ALA A 192 14.26 -2.73 -0.79
C ALA A 192 12.82 -3.27 -0.89
N ARG A 193 12.35 -3.96 0.16
CA ARG A 193 10.95 -4.45 0.25
C ARG A 193 9.95 -3.30 0.19
N GLY A 194 10.18 -2.24 0.96
CA GLY A 194 9.35 -1.04 0.95
C GLY A 194 9.30 -0.37 -0.44
N LEU A 195 10.47 -0.17 -1.07
CA LEU A 195 10.55 0.40 -2.42
C LEU A 195 9.83 -0.47 -3.46
N TYR A 196 9.97 -1.79 -3.37
CA TYR A 196 9.26 -2.71 -4.24
C TYR A 196 7.75 -2.50 -4.13
N LEU A 197 7.19 -2.40 -2.92
CA LEU A 197 5.76 -2.13 -2.71
C LEU A 197 5.31 -0.78 -3.28
N HIS A 198 6.12 0.27 -3.12
CA HIS A 198 5.84 1.57 -3.77
C HIS A 198 5.82 1.47 -5.30
N LEU A 199 6.77 0.76 -5.90
CA LEU A 199 6.83 0.56 -7.35
C LEU A 199 5.64 -0.25 -7.86
N ARG A 200 5.20 -1.27 -7.11
CA ARG A 200 3.98 -2.01 -7.42
C ARG A 200 2.75 -1.10 -7.44
N THR A 201 2.57 -0.28 -6.40
CA THR A 201 1.47 0.70 -6.31
C THR A 201 1.51 1.66 -7.49
N LEU A 202 2.68 2.23 -7.80
CA LEU A 202 2.86 3.16 -8.92
C LEU A 202 2.68 2.53 -10.31
N SER A 203 2.83 1.20 -10.41
CA SER A 203 2.65 0.46 -11.66
C SER A 203 1.21 0.03 -11.92
N SER A 204 0.35 0.13 -10.91
CA SER A 204 -1.07 -0.20 -11.01
C SER A 204 -1.91 1.08 -11.06
N PRO A 205 -3.03 1.11 -11.79
CA PRO A 205 -3.95 2.23 -11.71
C PRO A 205 -4.60 2.27 -10.32
N ASP A 206 -4.67 3.44 -9.71
CA ASP A 206 -5.42 3.68 -8.46
C ASP A 206 -6.81 4.17 -8.84
N ALA A 207 -7.79 3.28 -8.79
CA ALA A 207 -9.18 3.59 -9.09
C ALA A 207 -9.83 4.49 -8.03
N GLU A 208 -9.41 4.41 -6.76
CA GLU A 208 -9.93 5.26 -5.69
C GLU A 208 -9.52 6.72 -5.92
N GLN A 209 -8.29 6.93 -6.42
CA GLN A 209 -7.75 8.27 -6.68
C GLN A 209 -7.77 8.70 -8.14
N ALA A 210 -8.36 7.90 -9.03
CA ALA A 210 -8.36 8.10 -10.48
C ALA A 210 -6.94 8.37 -11.07
N LYS A 211 -5.91 7.70 -10.53
CA LYS A 211 -4.52 7.83 -11.02
C LYS A 211 -4.20 6.69 -11.98
N ALA A 212 -3.65 7.03 -13.14
CA ALA A 212 -3.07 6.04 -14.06
C ALA A 212 -1.73 5.50 -13.52
N SER A 213 -1.30 4.35 -14.03
CA SER A 213 0.05 3.83 -13.83
C SER A 213 1.10 4.87 -14.27
N ARG A 214 2.12 5.07 -13.43
CA ARG A 214 3.20 6.04 -13.65
C ARG A 214 4.56 5.38 -13.87
N VAL A 215 4.69 4.13 -13.45
CA VAL A 215 5.96 3.38 -13.49
C VAL A 215 5.72 2.00 -14.10
N ARG A 216 6.71 1.45 -14.79
CA ARG A 216 6.68 0.10 -15.34
C ARG A 216 7.98 -0.65 -15.04
N CYS A 217 7.86 -1.95 -14.80
CA CYS A 217 9.01 -2.86 -14.78
C CYS A 217 9.37 -3.21 -16.24
N LEU A 218 10.62 -3.01 -16.65
CA LEU A 218 11.05 -3.07 -18.06
C LEU A 218 11.59 -4.44 -18.51
N GLN A 219 11.61 -5.46 -17.64
CA GLN A 219 12.36 -6.70 -17.89
C GLN A 219 11.65 -8.01 -17.53
N LYS A 220 12.22 -9.11 -18.08
CA LYS A 220 11.57 -10.35 -18.52
C LYS A 220 12.05 -11.62 -17.78
N THR A 221 12.39 -11.55 -16.49
CA THR A 221 12.77 -12.76 -15.72
C THR A 221 11.59 -13.72 -15.59
N SER A 222 11.84 -15.02 -15.35
CA SER A 222 10.75 -15.99 -15.13
C SER A 222 9.86 -15.58 -13.94
N PHE A 223 10.45 -15.00 -12.89
CA PHE A 223 9.74 -14.35 -11.80
C PHE A 223 8.88 -13.17 -12.25
N ALA A 224 9.44 -12.21 -13.00
CA ALA A 224 8.69 -11.06 -13.50
C ALA A 224 7.57 -11.43 -14.47
N ARG A 225 7.68 -12.57 -15.16
CA ARG A 225 6.64 -13.12 -16.06
C ARG A 225 5.53 -13.89 -15.33
N ARG A 226 5.64 -14.16 -14.03
CA ARG A 226 4.70 -15.01 -13.27
C ARG A 226 3.34 -14.35 -12.97
N ALA A 227 2.94 -13.32 -13.73
CA ALA A 227 1.71 -12.55 -13.52
C ALA A 227 0.49 -13.15 -14.27
N SER A 228 -0.72 -12.68 -13.91
CA SER A 228 -2.06 -13.23 -14.22
C SER A 228 -2.41 -13.40 -15.71
N ALA A 229 -3.58 -13.95 -16.06
CA ALA A 229 -4.03 -14.08 -17.46
C ALA A 229 -4.12 -12.74 -18.21
N GLU A 230 -4.33 -11.61 -17.51
CA GLU A 230 -4.24 -10.27 -18.09
C GLU A 230 -2.79 -9.86 -18.46
N ALA A 231 -1.78 -10.54 -17.91
CA ALA A 231 -0.36 -10.24 -18.05
C ALA A 231 0.26 -10.70 -19.38
N ALA A 232 -0.40 -11.60 -20.12
CA ALA A 232 0.17 -12.22 -21.32
C ALA A 232 0.23 -11.29 -22.54
N GLN A 233 -0.45 -10.15 -22.50
CA GLN A 233 -0.62 -9.25 -23.65
C GLN A 233 0.13 -7.91 -23.53
N ASP A 234 0.69 -7.58 -22.36
CA ASP A 234 1.27 -6.25 -22.07
C ASP A 234 2.74 -6.38 -21.65
N ILE A 235 3.65 -5.68 -22.34
CA ILE A 235 5.05 -5.58 -21.90
C ILE A 235 5.09 -4.64 -20.70
N GLY A 236 5.44 -5.15 -19.53
CA GLY A 236 5.74 -4.35 -18.33
C GLY A 236 4.77 -4.50 -17.17
N ASN A 237 4.42 -5.73 -16.80
CA ASN A 237 3.59 -5.99 -15.63
C ASN A 237 4.28 -5.64 -14.32
N CYS A 238 3.47 -5.33 -13.31
CA CYS A 238 3.86 -5.41 -11.91
C CYS A 238 4.21 -6.88 -11.59
N PRO A 239 5.45 -7.20 -11.19
CA PRO A 239 5.84 -8.58 -10.85
C PRO A 239 4.97 -9.12 -9.70
N ALA A 240 4.90 -10.44 -9.49
CA ALA A 240 4.20 -11.01 -8.32
C ALA A 240 4.99 -10.76 -7.01
N MET A 241 4.36 -10.87 -5.84
CA MET A 241 5.09 -10.73 -4.58
C MET A 241 6.16 -11.83 -4.45
N PRO A 242 7.43 -11.49 -4.12
CA PRO A 242 8.45 -12.49 -3.84
C PRO A 242 8.06 -13.40 -2.68
N ARG A 243 8.26 -14.71 -2.84
CA ARG A 243 7.90 -15.76 -1.87
C ARG A 243 9.12 -16.41 -1.20
N SER A 244 10.33 -16.04 -1.61
CA SER A 244 11.58 -16.57 -1.07
C SER A 244 12.67 -15.50 -1.07
N ASP A 245 13.75 -15.72 -0.33
CA ASP A 245 14.90 -14.83 -0.32
C ASP A 245 15.57 -14.73 -1.70
N THR A 246 15.60 -15.83 -2.46
CA THR A 246 16.10 -15.83 -3.84
C THR A 246 15.26 -14.92 -4.74
N GLU A 247 13.93 -14.97 -4.63
CA GLU A 247 13.05 -14.07 -5.38
C GLU A 247 13.21 -12.61 -4.95
N TRP A 248 13.49 -12.35 -3.67
CA TRP A 248 13.80 -11.00 -3.20
C TRP A 248 15.09 -10.46 -3.79
N VAL A 249 16.13 -11.30 -3.92
CA VAL A 249 17.39 -10.94 -4.58
C VAL A 249 17.14 -10.62 -6.06
N GLU A 250 16.34 -11.44 -6.77
CA GLU A 250 15.96 -11.17 -8.15
C GLU A 250 15.15 -9.87 -8.28
N ALA A 251 14.19 -9.62 -7.38
CA ALA A 251 13.38 -8.41 -7.38
C ALA A 251 14.23 -7.14 -7.28
N MET A 252 15.34 -7.18 -6.52
CA MET A 252 16.27 -6.05 -6.38
C MET A 252 16.98 -5.66 -7.69
N GLU A 253 17.10 -6.59 -8.63
CA GLU A 253 17.78 -6.41 -9.92
C GLU A 253 16.83 -6.04 -11.07
N LEU A 254 15.52 -5.94 -10.80
CA LEU A 254 14.55 -5.55 -11.81
C LEU A 254 14.70 -4.07 -12.19
N ASP A 255 14.67 -3.80 -13.48
CA ASP A 255 14.67 -2.44 -14.04
C ASP A 255 13.27 -1.83 -13.99
N TRP A 256 13.14 -0.66 -13.37
CA TRP A 256 11.91 0.11 -13.30
C TRP A 256 12.10 1.47 -13.94
N ALA A 257 11.12 1.94 -14.71
CA ALA A 257 11.17 3.25 -15.35
C ALA A 257 9.85 4.00 -15.22
N LEU A 258 9.94 5.33 -15.16
CA LEU A 258 8.79 6.21 -15.33
C LEU A 258 8.22 6.06 -16.74
N ILE A 259 6.90 6.11 -16.85
CA ILE A 259 6.20 6.21 -18.13
C ILE A 259 5.54 7.58 -18.26
N ASP A 260 5.68 8.18 -19.43
CA ASP A 260 5.03 9.44 -19.77
C ASP A 260 4.20 9.25 -21.04
N GLN A 261 2.92 9.61 -20.99
CA GLN A 261 2.04 9.43 -22.13
C GLN A 261 2.43 10.48 -23.17
N GLN A 262 2.78 10.04 -24.39
CA GLN A 262 2.96 11.02 -25.46
C GLN A 262 1.62 11.73 -25.69
N SER A 263 1.57 13.04 -25.47
CA SER A 263 0.46 13.85 -25.93
C SER A 263 0.42 13.70 -27.44
N SER A 264 -0.62 13.08 -27.97
CA SER A 264 -0.95 13.16 -29.40
C SER A 264 -0.95 14.64 -29.76
N GLY A 265 0.06 15.09 -30.53
CA GLY A 265 0.13 16.46 -31.01
C GLY A 265 -1.18 16.85 -31.72
N PRO A 266 -1.53 18.15 -31.79
CA PRO A 266 -2.74 18.56 -32.46
C PRO A 266 -2.69 18.03 -33.91
N ASN A 267 -3.72 17.28 -34.28
CA ASN A 267 -3.97 16.87 -35.65
C ASN A 267 -4.15 18.15 -36.47
N HIS A 268 -3.07 18.65 -37.08
CA HIS A 268 -3.18 19.63 -38.15
C HIS A 268 -3.71 18.90 -39.38
N GLN A 269 -5.04 18.83 -39.49
CA GLN A 269 -5.70 18.60 -40.75
C GLN A 269 -5.67 19.92 -41.53
N HIS A 270 -4.94 19.91 -42.63
CA HIS A 270 -5.01 20.90 -43.71
C HIS A 270 -6.27 20.68 -44.56
#